data_AF-A0A842PES4-F1
#
_entry.id   AF-A0A842PES4-F1
#
_cell.length_a   1.000
_cell.length_b   1.000
_cell.length_c   1.000
_cell.angle_alpha   90.00
_cell.angle_beta   90.00
_cell.angle_gamma   90.00
#
_symmetry.space_group_name_H-M   'P 1'
#
loop_
_entity.id
_entity.type
_entity.pdbx_description
1 polymer ?
#
loop_
_entity_poly.entity_id
_entity_poly.type
_entity_poly.pdbx_seq_one_letter_code
_entity_poly.pdbx_strand_id
1 'polypeptide(L)'
;MDYTSNFAFVSCTCIPGYDIGPWAGNPNTPANQDFCFRITFNPQENTGTLINTGLGHIGVWRNGVSIFNAKDAFSFNNQGVWFQDAYLFEGSSFDACLGHPAGNGEYHHHVNPTCLYNDSDEANHSPIVGYAFDGYPIYGAYGYANPLDPNSAIARMQSGQQLRNISTRQTLSDGTTLPTYQYGPTVNSQYPIGSFIEDYEYIEGSGDLDEHNGRFCITPDYPEGIYSYFITINDYLDPVYPYIIGPTYFGTVATGNTGPQSGHNLIPNNATHYDPETDVCTGDINGDGALTIADLLLILSDFGCTSSCSGDVDGDGVVTVYDALSFLSLFGSLC
;
A
#
# COMPACT_ATOMS: atom_id res chain seq x y z
N MET A 1 -7.14 10.75 11.08
CA MET A 1 -5.97 11.14 10.25
C MET A 1 -5.80 12.64 10.38
N ASP A 2 -4.62 13.21 10.18
CA ASP A 2 -4.46 14.68 10.15
C ASP A 2 -3.92 15.10 8.78
N TYR A 3 -4.22 16.30 8.31
CA TYR A 3 -3.74 16.73 7.00
C TYR A 3 -3.45 18.23 6.93
N THR A 4 -2.58 18.59 6.00
CA THR A 4 -2.29 19.96 5.57
C THR A 4 -2.62 20.07 4.08
N SER A 5 -2.37 21.21 3.45
CA SER A 5 -2.58 21.35 2.00
C SER A 5 -1.73 20.39 1.15
N ASN A 6 -0.62 19.89 1.70
CA ASN A 6 0.38 19.14 0.93
C ASN A 6 0.55 17.69 1.41
N PHE A 7 0.12 17.39 2.63
CA PHE A 7 0.44 16.12 3.28
C PHE A 7 -0.73 15.59 4.09
N ALA A 8 -0.93 14.28 4.03
CA ALA A 8 -1.63 13.50 5.04
C ALA A 8 -0.63 12.98 6.10
N PHE A 9 -1.09 12.89 7.34
CA PHE A 9 -0.40 12.34 8.50
C PHE A 9 -1.25 11.18 9.03
N VAL A 10 -0.72 9.97 8.87
CA VAL A 10 -1.38 8.70 9.17
C VAL A 10 -0.88 8.20 10.51
N SER A 11 -1.65 8.45 11.56
CA SER A 11 -1.43 7.85 12.88
C SER A 11 -1.97 6.41 12.90
N CYS A 12 -1.15 5.45 13.29
CA CYS A 12 -1.53 4.05 13.29
C CYS A 12 -0.81 3.22 14.36
N THR A 13 -1.47 2.15 14.78
CA THR A 13 -0.91 1.20 15.75
C THR A 13 0.03 0.17 15.12
N CYS A 14 0.02 0.07 13.78
CA CYS A 14 0.60 -1.04 13.04
C CYS A 14 -0.03 -2.42 13.35
N ILE A 15 -1.25 -2.43 13.87
CA ILE A 15 -2.05 -3.65 14.08
C ILE A 15 -3.29 -3.57 13.17
N PRO A 16 -3.51 -4.52 12.26
CA PRO A 16 -4.67 -4.50 11.39
C PRO A 16 -5.96 -4.82 12.15
N GLY A 17 -7.10 -4.46 11.56
CA GLY A 17 -8.43 -4.77 12.13
C GLY A 17 -8.90 -6.22 11.91
N TYR A 18 -8.17 -7.02 11.13
CA TYR A 18 -8.45 -8.43 10.91
C TYR A 18 -7.63 -9.33 11.84
N ASP A 19 -8.02 -10.59 11.97
CA ASP A 19 -7.31 -11.58 12.77
C ASP A 19 -5.91 -11.86 12.19
N ILE A 20 -4.89 -11.85 13.06
CA ILE A 20 -3.48 -12.12 12.71
C ILE A 20 -2.92 -13.28 13.52
N GLY A 21 -1.88 -13.90 12.97
CA GLY A 21 -1.31 -15.13 13.51
C GLY A 21 -2.19 -16.37 13.26
N PRO A 22 -1.76 -17.55 13.74
CA PRO A 22 -0.47 -17.81 14.39
C PRO A 22 0.71 -17.72 13.40
N TRP A 23 1.91 -17.43 13.91
CA TRP A 23 3.15 -17.40 13.12
C TRP A 23 4.02 -18.61 13.45
N ALA A 24 4.17 -19.54 12.51
CA ALA A 24 4.93 -20.75 12.76
C ALA A 24 6.43 -20.43 12.89
N GLY A 25 7.00 -20.73 14.07
CA GLY A 25 8.43 -20.50 14.32
C GLY A 25 8.84 -19.04 14.56
N ASN A 26 7.89 -18.09 14.55
CA ASN A 26 8.15 -16.72 15.00
C ASN A 26 7.69 -16.56 16.47
N PRO A 27 8.61 -16.29 17.42
CA PRO A 27 8.27 -16.14 18.83
C PRO A 27 7.75 -14.73 19.19
N ASN A 28 7.75 -13.79 18.24
CA ASN A 28 7.42 -12.39 18.50
C ASN A 28 5.90 -12.20 18.60
N THR A 29 5.48 -11.10 19.21
CA THR A 29 4.07 -10.73 19.38
C THR A 29 3.86 -9.31 18.88
N PRO A 30 2.84 -9.05 18.03
CA PRO A 30 2.52 -7.71 17.59
C PRO A 30 2.21 -6.78 18.76
N ALA A 31 2.68 -5.54 18.66
CA ALA A 31 2.48 -4.51 19.65
C ALA A 31 2.16 -3.19 18.96
N ASN A 32 1.40 -2.34 19.64
CA ASN A 32 1.11 -1.00 19.17
C ASN A 32 2.43 -0.21 19.02
N GLN A 33 2.73 0.24 17.81
CA GLN A 33 3.96 0.96 17.49
C GLN A 33 3.84 2.50 17.63
N ASP A 34 2.61 3.03 17.77
CA ASP A 34 2.35 4.48 17.86
C ASP A 34 3.03 5.26 16.71
N PHE A 35 2.83 4.78 15.49
CA PHE A 35 3.42 5.39 14.31
C PHE A 35 2.61 6.58 13.80
N CYS A 36 3.31 7.49 13.15
CA CYS A 36 2.79 8.61 12.37
C CYS A 36 3.60 8.72 11.07
N PHE A 37 3.02 8.26 9.97
CA PHE A 37 3.59 8.37 8.62
C PHE A 37 3.08 9.60 7.90
N ARG A 38 3.89 10.18 7.00
CA ARG A 38 3.52 11.38 6.24
C ARG A 38 3.46 11.11 4.74
N ILE A 39 2.30 11.23 4.10
CA ILE A 39 2.13 10.99 2.65
C ILE A 39 1.93 12.32 1.94
N THR A 40 2.65 12.57 0.83
CA THR A 40 2.46 13.77 0.00
C THR A 40 1.25 13.63 -0.90
N PHE A 41 0.44 14.68 -1.04
CA PHE A 41 -0.63 14.75 -2.05
C PHE A 41 -0.11 15.08 -3.45
N ASN A 42 1.13 15.52 -3.56
CA ASN A 42 1.76 15.92 -4.81
C ASN A 42 3.06 15.12 -4.99
N PRO A 43 2.98 13.81 -5.29
CA PRO A 43 4.17 13.01 -5.57
C PRO A 43 4.87 13.54 -6.82
N GLN A 44 6.21 13.44 -6.85
CA GLN A 44 7.04 13.94 -7.94
C GLN A 44 8.01 12.84 -8.37
N GLU A 45 8.10 12.62 -9.68
CA GLU A 45 9.09 11.73 -10.29
C GLU A 45 10.50 12.17 -9.89
N ASN A 46 11.35 11.19 -9.58
CA ASN A 46 12.76 11.45 -9.31
C ASN A 46 13.58 11.33 -10.60
N THR A 47 13.84 12.47 -11.25
CA THR A 47 14.71 12.53 -12.44
C THR A 47 16.22 12.54 -12.12
N GLY A 48 16.59 12.36 -10.85
CA GLY A 48 17.96 12.40 -10.35
C GLY A 48 18.53 11.00 -10.09
N THR A 49 19.36 10.89 -9.06
CA THR A 49 19.82 9.58 -8.57
C THR A 49 18.65 8.86 -7.91
N LEU A 50 18.33 7.66 -8.41
CA LEU A 50 17.27 6.82 -7.85
C LEU A 50 17.52 6.53 -6.37
N ILE A 51 16.43 6.45 -5.60
CA ILE A 51 16.46 6.18 -4.16
C ILE A 51 16.11 4.72 -3.96
N ASN A 52 17.02 3.95 -3.35
CA ASN A 52 16.79 2.55 -3.04
C ASN A 52 15.69 2.39 -1.98
N THR A 53 14.84 1.37 -2.13
CA THR A 53 14.00 0.88 -1.03
C THR A 53 14.89 0.29 0.05
N GLY A 54 15.02 1.00 1.17
CA GLY A 54 15.82 0.57 2.32
C GLY A 54 15.19 -0.58 3.10
N LEU A 55 15.89 -1.07 4.11
CA LEU A 55 15.31 -1.95 5.12
C LEU A 55 14.33 -1.19 6.00
N GLY A 56 13.34 -1.91 6.55
CA GLY A 56 12.25 -1.31 7.33
C GLY A 56 11.18 -0.72 6.42
N HIS A 57 10.53 0.35 6.90
CA HIS A 57 9.37 0.93 6.24
C HIS A 57 9.69 1.48 4.83
N ILE A 58 8.92 1.06 3.83
CA ILE A 58 8.95 1.60 2.45
C ILE A 58 7.62 2.18 1.98
N GLY A 59 6.57 1.93 2.74
CA GLY A 59 5.24 2.45 2.54
C GLY A 59 4.36 2.08 3.73
N VAL A 60 3.08 2.44 3.62
CA VAL A 60 2.08 2.11 4.62
C VAL A 60 0.80 1.64 3.92
N TRP A 61 0.25 0.53 4.41
CA TRP A 61 -1.06 0.05 3.97
C TRP A 61 -2.17 0.97 4.46
N ARG A 62 -3.34 0.95 3.80
CA ARG A 62 -4.49 1.79 4.18
C ARG A 62 -4.99 1.55 5.61
N ASN A 63 -4.68 0.38 6.19
CA ASN A 63 -4.99 0.03 7.57
C ASN A 63 -3.88 0.40 8.57
N GLY A 64 -2.82 1.10 8.11
CA GLY A 64 -1.72 1.54 8.96
C GLY A 64 -0.63 0.51 9.24
N VAL A 65 -0.72 -0.70 8.66
CA VAL A 65 0.34 -1.71 8.77
C VAL A 65 1.52 -1.35 7.86
N SER A 66 2.73 -1.59 8.35
CA SER A 66 3.98 -1.33 7.64
C SER A 66 4.16 -2.19 6.39
N ILE A 67 4.74 -1.57 5.36
CA ILE A 67 5.23 -2.24 4.15
C ILE A 67 6.75 -2.31 4.23
N PHE A 68 7.33 -3.51 4.14
CA PHE A 68 8.76 -3.72 4.01
C PHE A 68 9.10 -4.14 2.57
N ASN A 69 10.37 -3.98 2.17
CA ASN A 69 10.82 -4.44 0.86
C ASN A 69 11.00 -5.97 0.81
N ALA A 70 11.38 -6.51 -0.33
CA ALA A 70 11.59 -7.95 -0.52
C ALA A 70 12.72 -8.59 0.33
N LYS A 71 13.47 -7.84 1.13
CA LYS A 71 14.66 -8.33 1.86
C LYS A 71 14.32 -8.67 3.31
N ASP A 72 14.93 -9.74 3.83
CA ASP A 72 14.85 -10.15 5.25
C ASP A 72 15.89 -9.46 6.16
N ALA A 73 16.56 -8.42 5.65
CA ALA A 73 17.73 -7.75 6.23
C ALA A 73 19.06 -8.53 6.29
N PHE A 74 19.08 -9.84 6.00
CA PHE A 74 20.30 -10.63 5.95
C PHE A 74 20.92 -10.63 4.55
N SER A 75 22.24 -10.81 4.53
CA SER A 75 22.99 -11.03 3.29
C SER A 75 24.01 -12.13 3.47
N PHE A 76 24.36 -12.81 2.39
CA PHE A 76 25.38 -13.85 2.42
C PHE A 76 26.69 -13.31 3.02
N ASN A 77 27.19 -14.00 4.05
CA ASN A 77 28.36 -13.60 4.85
C ASN A 77 28.31 -12.19 5.44
N ASN A 78 27.11 -11.59 5.57
CA ASN A 78 26.91 -10.24 6.08
C ASN A 78 27.71 -9.16 5.32
N GLN A 79 27.86 -9.34 4.00
CA GLN A 79 28.65 -8.46 3.13
C GLN A 79 27.84 -7.35 2.46
N GLY A 80 26.50 -7.39 2.54
CA GLY A 80 25.63 -6.41 1.91
C GLY A 80 25.65 -6.45 0.38
N VAL A 81 25.87 -7.64 -0.21
CA VAL A 81 25.88 -7.83 -1.67
C VAL A 81 24.75 -8.75 -2.12
N TRP A 82 24.68 -9.96 -1.56
CA TRP A 82 23.64 -10.95 -1.88
C TRP A 82 22.61 -10.96 -0.75
N PHE A 83 21.53 -10.19 -0.89
CA PHE A 83 20.48 -10.07 0.12
C PHE A 83 19.46 -11.20 -0.01
N GLN A 84 19.07 -11.82 1.10
CA GLN A 84 18.10 -12.92 1.08
C GLN A 84 16.68 -12.40 0.77
N ASP A 85 15.92 -13.19 0.04
CA ASP A 85 14.51 -12.92 -0.26
C ASP A 85 13.63 -13.32 0.93
N ALA A 86 12.93 -12.35 1.53
CA ALA A 86 12.08 -12.58 2.70
C ALA A 86 10.98 -13.61 2.45
N TYR A 87 10.41 -13.66 1.24
CA TYR A 87 9.37 -14.64 0.95
C TYR A 87 9.91 -16.09 1.03
N LEU A 88 11.15 -16.30 0.57
CA LEU A 88 11.78 -17.62 0.63
C LEU A 88 12.29 -17.97 2.04
N PHE A 89 12.92 -17.01 2.73
CA PHE A 89 13.64 -17.26 3.98
C PHE A 89 12.78 -17.08 5.23
N GLU A 90 11.78 -16.21 5.18
CA GLU A 90 10.89 -15.91 6.31
C GLU A 90 9.47 -16.40 6.06
N GLY A 91 9.11 -16.80 4.84
CA GLY A 91 7.74 -17.15 4.47
C GLY A 91 7.08 -18.23 5.34
N SER A 92 7.85 -19.16 5.89
CA SER A 92 7.32 -20.16 6.86
C SER A 92 6.81 -19.55 8.17
N SER A 93 7.21 -18.31 8.46
CA SER A 93 6.86 -17.54 9.65
C SER A 93 5.70 -16.59 9.44
N PHE A 94 5.22 -16.41 8.21
CA PHE A 94 4.07 -15.59 7.91
C PHE A 94 2.78 -16.26 8.41
N ASP A 95 1.79 -15.45 8.79
CA ASP A 95 0.44 -15.94 9.05
C ASP A 95 -0.37 -16.12 7.76
N ALA A 96 -1.65 -16.45 7.91
CA ALA A 96 -2.57 -16.62 6.78
C ALA A 96 -2.79 -15.33 5.97
N CYS A 97 -2.43 -14.17 6.51
CA CYS A 97 -2.50 -12.86 5.85
C CYS A 97 -1.17 -12.43 5.24
N LEU A 98 -0.18 -13.33 5.24
CA LEU A 98 1.17 -13.15 4.68
C LEU A 98 1.99 -12.04 5.37
N GLY A 99 1.72 -11.77 6.65
CA GLY A 99 2.53 -10.89 7.47
C GLY A 99 3.07 -11.56 8.72
N HIS A 100 3.98 -10.88 9.41
CA HIS A 100 4.55 -11.36 10.68
C HIS A 100 5.10 -10.22 11.54
N PRO A 101 5.24 -10.42 12.87
CA PRO A 101 5.88 -9.45 13.76
C PRO A 101 7.41 -9.55 13.76
N ALA A 102 8.07 -8.41 13.66
CA ALA A 102 9.49 -8.25 13.97
C ALA A 102 9.74 -8.32 15.49
N GLY A 103 11.01 -8.38 15.90
CA GLY A 103 11.41 -8.53 17.31
C GLY A 103 10.99 -7.36 18.23
N ASN A 104 10.68 -6.20 17.67
CA ASN A 104 10.09 -5.04 18.35
C ASN A 104 8.55 -5.09 18.44
N GLY A 105 7.92 -6.14 17.91
CA GLY A 105 6.47 -6.28 17.84
C GLY A 105 5.82 -5.56 16.65
N GLU A 106 6.59 -5.04 15.70
CA GLU A 106 6.03 -4.44 14.50
C GLU A 106 5.54 -5.51 13.52
N TYR A 107 4.23 -5.57 13.32
CA TYR A 107 3.63 -6.44 12.30
C TYR A 107 3.75 -5.78 10.92
N HIS A 108 4.24 -6.51 9.92
CA HIS A 108 4.50 -5.96 8.59
C HIS A 108 4.32 -7.02 7.51
N HIS A 109 4.26 -6.57 6.25
CA HIS A 109 4.25 -7.44 5.08
C HIS A 109 5.44 -7.11 4.18
N HIS A 110 6.10 -8.16 3.67
CA HIS A 110 7.06 -8.08 2.57
C HIS A 110 6.39 -8.31 1.21
N VAL A 111 5.20 -8.92 1.23
CA VAL A 111 4.47 -9.43 0.07
C VAL A 111 3.00 -8.97 0.08
N ASN A 112 2.19 -9.53 -0.82
CA ASN A 112 0.75 -9.30 -0.90
C ASN A 112 0.04 -9.39 0.47
N PRO A 113 -0.63 -8.33 0.97
CA PRO A 113 -1.42 -8.37 2.20
C PRO A 113 -2.80 -8.97 1.89
N THR A 114 -2.86 -10.29 1.65
CA THR A 114 -4.05 -11.00 1.11
C THR A 114 -5.35 -10.76 1.89
N CYS A 115 -5.28 -10.49 3.20
CA CYS A 115 -6.46 -10.20 4.02
C CYS A 115 -6.96 -8.75 3.93
N LEU A 116 -6.22 -7.84 3.28
CA LEU A 116 -6.54 -6.42 3.23
C LEU A 116 -7.46 -6.04 2.06
N TYR A 117 -7.50 -6.86 1.01
CA TYR A 117 -8.35 -6.68 -0.17
C TYR A 117 -8.66 -8.03 -0.81
N ASN A 118 -9.62 -8.08 -1.74
CA ASN A 118 -9.89 -9.31 -2.49
C ASN A 118 -8.88 -9.46 -3.64
N ASP A 119 -7.80 -10.21 -3.42
CA ASP A 119 -6.73 -10.48 -4.40
C ASP A 119 -7.12 -11.51 -5.47
N SER A 120 -8.34 -12.03 -5.42
CA SER A 120 -8.93 -12.90 -6.44
C SER A 120 -9.98 -12.19 -7.31
N ASP A 121 -10.21 -10.89 -7.12
CA ASP A 121 -11.16 -10.13 -7.94
C ASP A 121 -10.58 -9.77 -9.31
N GLU A 122 -10.67 -10.72 -10.24
CA GLU A 122 -10.23 -10.53 -11.62
C GLU A 122 -11.20 -9.68 -12.46
N ALA A 123 -12.38 -9.36 -11.92
CA ALA A 123 -13.44 -8.67 -12.66
C ALA A 123 -13.35 -7.15 -12.56
N ASN A 124 -12.69 -6.62 -11.52
CA ASN A 124 -12.63 -5.19 -11.23
C ASN A 124 -11.18 -4.70 -11.16
N HIS A 125 -10.99 -3.41 -11.43
CA HIS A 125 -9.72 -2.75 -11.11
C HIS A 125 -9.51 -2.84 -9.59
N SER A 126 -8.31 -3.23 -9.16
CA SER A 126 -8.00 -3.31 -7.73
C SER A 126 -8.15 -1.95 -7.06
N PRO A 127 -8.50 -1.89 -5.76
CA PRO A 127 -8.51 -0.65 -5.02
C PRO A 127 -7.07 -0.20 -4.70
N ILE A 128 -6.92 1.04 -4.24
CA ILE A 128 -5.71 1.46 -3.52
C ILE A 128 -5.64 0.67 -2.21
N VAL A 129 -4.54 -0.05 -2.02
CA VAL A 129 -4.27 -0.89 -0.84
C VAL A 129 -3.32 -0.19 0.13
N GLY A 130 -2.49 0.74 -0.36
CA GLY A 130 -1.58 1.56 0.44
C GLY A 130 -0.91 2.66 -0.38
N TYR A 131 0.07 3.32 0.24
CA TYR A 131 0.89 4.34 -0.40
C TYR A 131 2.37 4.08 -0.15
N ALA A 132 3.18 4.23 -1.19
CA ALA A 132 4.62 4.26 -1.10
C ALA A 132 5.08 5.60 -0.50
N PHE A 133 6.27 5.64 0.10
CA PHE A 133 6.76 6.87 0.73
C PHE A 133 7.33 7.94 -0.20
N ASP A 134 7.37 7.67 -1.49
CA ASP A 134 7.48 8.70 -2.53
C ASP A 134 6.13 9.35 -2.88
N GLY A 135 5.03 8.87 -2.29
CA GLY A 135 3.69 9.43 -2.37
C GLY A 135 2.80 8.84 -3.46
N TYR A 136 3.31 7.89 -4.26
CA TYR A 136 2.49 7.25 -5.28
C TYR A 136 1.62 6.12 -4.69
N PRO A 137 0.39 5.92 -5.21
CA PRO A 137 -0.51 4.89 -4.73
C PRO A 137 0.02 3.48 -5.05
N ILE A 138 -0.32 2.53 -4.18
CA ILE A 138 -0.09 1.10 -4.37
C ILE A 138 -1.46 0.43 -4.51
N TYR A 139 -1.71 -0.16 -5.68
CA TYR A 139 -2.92 -0.93 -5.96
C TYR A 139 -2.71 -2.43 -5.71
N GLY A 140 -3.82 -3.14 -5.57
CA GLY A 140 -3.86 -4.61 -5.65
C GLY A 140 -3.44 -5.13 -7.03
N ALA A 141 -3.54 -6.44 -7.24
CA ALA A 141 -2.92 -7.09 -8.39
C ALA A 141 -3.55 -6.86 -9.77
N TYR A 142 -4.69 -6.17 -9.86
CA TYR A 142 -5.44 -6.02 -11.11
C TYR A 142 -5.59 -4.55 -11.53
N GLY A 143 -5.39 -4.30 -12.82
CA GLY A 143 -5.54 -2.99 -13.43
C GLY A 143 -6.09 -3.09 -14.85
N TYR A 144 -6.28 -1.94 -15.51
CA TYR A 144 -6.71 -1.91 -16.91
C TYR A 144 -5.64 -2.54 -17.83
N ALA A 145 -6.03 -3.42 -18.74
CA ALA A 145 -5.12 -4.09 -19.66
C ALA A 145 -4.40 -3.07 -20.57
N ASN A 146 -5.11 -2.06 -21.03
CA ASN A 146 -4.50 -0.87 -21.62
C ASN A 146 -4.40 0.21 -20.53
N PRO A 147 -3.18 0.63 -20.12
CA PRO A 147 -2.99 1.56 -19.02
C PRO A 147 -3.60 2.95 -19.26
N LEU A 148 -3.98 3.29 -20.49
CA LEU A 148 -4.54 4.59 -20.87
C LEU A 148 -5.99 4.52 -21.38
N ASP A 149 -6.67 3.38 -21.22
CA ASP A 149 -8.09 3.22 -21.59
C ASP A 149 -8.89 2.58 -20.45
N PRO A 150 -9.82 3.32 -19.80
CA PRO A 150 -10.54 2.83 -18.64
C PRO A 150 -11.67 1.87 -19.03
N ASN A 151 -11.93 1.73 -20.34
CA ASN A 151 -12.88 0.77 -20.88
C ASN A 151 -12.19 -0.51 -21.39
N SER A 152 -10.86 -0.61 -21.27
CA SER A 152 -10.16 -1.84 -21.60
C SER A 152 -10.48 -2.93 -20.59
N ALA A 153 -10.20 -4.19 -20.96
CA ALA A 153 -10.41 -5.33 -20.07
C ALA A 153 -9.58 -5.18 -18.78
N ILE A 154 -10.01 -5.83 -17.70
CA ILE A 154 -9.17 -6.00 -16.51
C ILE A 154 -8.12 -7.08 -16.78
N ALA A 155 -6.89 -6.84 -16.34
CA ALA A 155 -5.79 -7.80 -16.40
C ALA A 155 -5.06 -7.83 -15.06
N ARG A 156 -4.46 -8.98 -14.74
CA ARG A 156 -3.50 -9.09 -13.64
C ARG A 156 -2.18 -8.46 -14.07
N MET A 157 -1.65 -7.55 -13.27
CA MET A 157 -0.40 -6.86 -13.58
C MET A 157 0.79 -7.80 -13.44
N GLN A 158 1.59 -7.89 -14.50
CA GLN A 158 2.78 -8.72 -14.55
C GLN A 158 4.03 -7.91 -14.24
N SER A 159 4.83 -8.39 -13.29
CA SER A 159 6.16 -7.84 -13.00
C SER A 159 7.07 -7.92 -14.23
N GLY A 160 7.87 -6.87 -14.48
CA GLY A 160 8.96 -6.91 -15.46
C GLY A 160 10.25 -7.54 -14.91
N GLN A 161 10.26 -8.00 -13.66
CA GLN A 161 11.39 -8.69 -13.05
C GLN A 161 11.29 -10.20 -13.32
N GLN A 162 12.43 -10.83 -13.59
CA GLN A 162 12.52 -12.28 -13.74
C GLN A 162 13.80 -12.83 -13.12
N LEU A 163 13.83 -14.15 -12.92
CA LEU A 163 15.03 -14.84 -12.50
C LEU A 163 16.10 -14.79 -13.61
N ARG A 164 17.31 -14.44 -13.22
CA ARG A 164 18.48 -14.46 -14.10
C ARG A 164 18.82 -15.89 -14.50
N ASN A 165 19.18 -16.07 -15.76
CA ASN A 165 19.71 -17.34 -16.25
C ASN A 165 21.21 -17.48 -15.94
N ILE A 166 21.54 -17.71 -14.67
CA ILE A 166 22.91 -17.84 -14.18
C ILE A 166 23.16 -19.19 -13.49
N SER A 167 24.40 -19.68 -13.58
CA SER A 167 24.87 -20.87 -12.86
C SER A 167 25.83 -20.53 -11.72
N THR A 168 26.30 -19.28 -11.65
CA THR A 168 27.17 -18.76 -10.60
C THR A 168 26.79 -17.34 -10.22
N ARG A 169 27.05 -16.98 -8.95
CA ARG A 169 26.77 -15.66 -8.37
C ARG A 169 28.03 -14.79 -8.34
N GLN A 170 28.56 -14.50 -9.53
CA GLN A 170 29.83 -13.75 -9.70
C GLN A 170 29.64 -12.38 -10.36
N THR A 171 28.45 -12.12 -10.90
CA THR A 171 28.08 -10.87 -11.54
C THR A 171 26.75 -10.37 -10.99
N LEU A 172 26.54 -9.06 -10.97
CA LEU A 172 25.24 -8.44 -10.70
C LEU A 172 24.43 -8.32 -12.01
N SER A 173 23.15 -7.95 -11.89
CA SER A 173 22.22 -7.79 -13.02
C SER A 173 22.63 -6.69 -14.00
N ASP A 174 23.33 -5.67 -13.52
CA ASP A 174 23.91 -4.60 -14.34
C ASP A 174 25.19 -5.01 -15.11
N GLY A 175 25.63 -6.25 -14.98
CA GLY A 175 26.85 -6.78 -15.59
C GLY A 175 28.13 -6.55 -14.76
N THR A 176 28.06 -5.92 -13.60
CA THR A 176 29.20 -5.72 -12.71
C THR A 176 29.80 -7.06 -12.32
N THR A 177 31.10 -7.26 -12.62
CA THR A 177 31.85 -8.45 -12.18
C THR A 177 32.39 -8.24 -10.77
N LEU A 178 32.01 -9.12 -9.86
CA LEU A 178 32.41 -9.03 -8.46
C LEU A 178 33.84 -9.54 -8.25
N PRO A 179 34.57 -9.01 -7.26
CA PRO A 179 35.77 -9.66 -6.76
C PRO A 179 35.41 -10.97 -6.05
N THR A 180 36.36 -11.92 -6.00
CA THR A 180 36.13 -13.28 -5.48
C THR A 180 35.60 -13.32 -4.04
N TYR A 181 35.95 -12.35 -3.21
CA TYR A 181 35.48 -12.27 -1.82
C TYR A 181 34.03 -11.78 -1.69
N GLN A 182 33.39 -11.30 -2.76
CA GLN A 182 31.98 -10.89 -2.83
C GLN A 182 31.10 -11.86 -3.65
N TYR A 183 31.66 -12.99 -4.09
CA TYR A 183 30.85 -14.01 -4.76
C TYR A 183 29.75 -14.52 -3.84
N GLY A 184 28.56 -14.67 -4.42
CA GLY A 184 27.43 -15.24 -3.73
C GLY A 184 27.59 -16.74 -3.53
N PRO A 185 26.68 -17.37 -2.77
CA PRO A 185 26.75 -18.79 -2.51
C PRO A 185 26.57 -19.61 -3.79
N THR A 186 27.12 -20.82 -3.78
CA THR A 186 26.95 -21.77 -4.89
C THR A 186 25.48 -22.04 -5.14
N VAL A 187 25.07 -22.02 -6.41
CA VAL A 187 23.72 -22.39 -6.83
C VAL A 187 23.54 -23.89 -6.63
N ASN A 188 22.66 -24.27 -5.70
CA ASN A 188 22.39 -25.66 -5.35
C ASN A 188 20.99 -25.78 -4.69
N SER A 189 20.65 -26.96 -4.16
CA SER A 189 19.37 -27.18 -3.46
C SER A 189 19.18 -26.38 -2.17
N GLN A 190 20.25 -25.90 -1.55
CA GLN A 190 20.18 -25.07 -0.36
C GLN A 190 19.96 -23.60 -0.73
N TYR A 191 20.60 -23.14 -1.82
CA TYR A 191 20.49 -21.78 -2.34
C TYR A 191 20.15 -21.80 -3.83
N PRO A 192 18.93 -22.23 -4.20
CA PRO A 192 18.47 -22.19 -5.59
C PRO A 192 18.43 -20.74 -6.12
N ILE A 193 18.39 -20.57 -7.44
CA ILE A 193 18.16 -19.25 -8.04
C ILE A 193 16.82 -18.69 -7.56
N GLY A 194 16.80 -17.41 -7.16
CA GLY A 194 15.68 -16.76 -6.49
C GLY A 194 15.82 -16.70 -4.97
N SER A 195 16.90 -17.25 -4.40
CA SER A 195 17.20 -17.09 -2.97
C SER A 195 17.67 -15.69 -2.62
N PHE A 196 18.26 -14.98 -3.58
CA PHE A 196 18.80 -13.65 -3.34
C PHE A 196 18.18 -12.64 -4.28
N ILE A 197 18.01 -11.40 -3.82
CA ILE A 197 17.44 -10.33 -4.63
C ILE A 197 18.24 -10.10 -5.92
N GLU A 198 19.56 -10.28 -5.85
CA GLU A 198 20.49 -10.13 -6.98
C GLU A 198 20.44 -11.32 -7.97
N ASP A 199 19.65 -12.36 -7.67
CA ASP A 199 19.30 -13.40 -8.63
C ASP A 199 18.23 -12.94 -9.63
N TYR A 200 17.58 -11.78 -9.40
CA TYR A 200 16.59 -11.20 -10.30
C TYR A 200 17.19 -10.12 -11.22
N GLU A 201 16.60 -9.96 -12.38
CA GLU A 201 16.87 -8.87 -13.32
C GLU A 201 15.58 -8.30 -13.91
N TYR A 202 15.56 -7.00 -14.11
CA TYR A 202 14.51 -6.33 -14.87
C TYR A 202 14.77 -6.49 -16.36
N ILE A 203 13.77 -6.93 -17.12
CA ILE A 203 13.79 -6.89 -18.57
C ILE A 203 12.66 -6.01 -19.06
N GLU A 204 13.02 -4.91 -19.72
CA GLU A 204 12.08 -3.98 -20.32
C GLU A 204 11.08 -4.69 -21.25
N GLY A 205 9.79 -4.47 -21.01
CA GLY A 205 8.69 -5.05 -21.79
C GLY A 205 8.45 -6.55 -21.56
N SER A 206 9.07 -7.17 -20.54
CA SER A 206 8.78 -8.57 -20.18
C SER A 206 7.50 -8.76 -19.35
N GLY A 207 6.97 -7.67 -18.80
CA GLY A 207 5.69 -7.60 -18.09
C GLY A 207 5.00 -6.26 -18.33
N ASP A 208 3.97 -5.96 -17.53
CA ASP A 208 3.19 -4.72 -17.59
C ASP A 208 3.84 -3.58 -16.81
N LEU A 209 4.74 -3.91 -15.88
CA LEU A 209 5.34 -3.01 -14.90
C LEU A 209 6.82 -2.79 -15.17
N ASP A 210 7.30 -1.61 -14.81
CA ASP A 210 8.69 -1.18 -14.94
C ASP A 210 9.62 -1.76 -13.85
N GLU A 211 10.88 -1.31 -13.80
CA GLU A 211 11.86 -1.75 -12.81
C GLU A 211 11.48 -1.46 -11.35
N HIS A 212 10.61 -0.47 -11.13
CA HIS A 212 10.12 -0.06 -9.82
C HIS A 212 8.85 -0.81 -9.40
N ASN A 213 8.35 -1.71 -10.25
CA ASN A 213 7.09 -2.45 -10.07
C ASN A 213 5.84 -1.58 -10.17
N GLY A 214 5.89 -0.56 -11.02
CA GLY A 214 4.74 0.28 -11.30
C GLY A 214 4.63 0.63 -12.78
N ARG A 215 3.66 1.48 -13.09
CA ARG A 215 3.50 2.08 -14.41
C ARG A 215 2.68 3.36 -14.31
N PHE A 216 2.84 4.26 -15.28
CA PHE A 216 1.88 5.34 -15.48
C PHE A 216 0.59 4.79 -16.08
N CYS A 217 -0.53 5.03 -15.42
CA CYS A 217 -1.84 4.60 -15.91
C CYS A 217 -2.96 5.49 -15.37
N ILE A 218 -4.09 5.46 -16.03
CA ILE A 218 -5.35 5.94 -15.45
C ILE A 218 -5.92 4.87 -14.54
N THR A 219 -6.59 5.29 -13.48
CA THR A 219 -7.24 4.42 -12.50
C THR A 219 -8.62 4.99 -12.16
N PRO A 220 -9.50 4.25 -11.45
CA PRO A 220 -10.74 4.82 -10.94
C PRO A 220 -10.53 6.09 -10.09
N ASP A 221 -9.48 6.10 -9.27
CA ASP A 221 -9.16 7.21 -8.35
C ASP A 221 -8.40 8.37 -9.04
N TYR A 222 -7.64 8.09 -10.10
CA TYR A 222 -6.86 9.06 -10.86
C TYR A 222 -7.21 8.99 -12.35
N PRO A 223 -8.36 9.54 -12.79
CA PRO A 223 -8.83 9.45 -14.17
C PRO A 223 -7.97 10.25 -15.16
N GLU A 224 -7.19 11.22 -14.67
CA GLU A 224 -6.21 11.97 -15.47
C GLU A 224 -4.86 11.25 -15.60
N GLY A 225 -4.67 10.15 -14.87
CA GLY A 225 -3.46 9.34 -14.88
C GLY A 225 -2.47 9.71 -13.79
N ILE A 226 -1.87 8.69 -13.18
CA ILE A 226 -0.77 8.81 -12.23
C ILE A 226 0.14 7.59 -12.33
N TYR A 227 1.42 7.76 -11.98
CA TYR A 227 2.26 6.61 -11.72
C TYR A 227 1.73 5.83 -10.52
N SER A 228 1.62 4.50 -10.67
CA SER A 228 1.03 3.64 -9.66
C SER A 228 1.85 2.36 -9.53
N TYR A 229 2.15 1.97 -8.29
CA TYR A 229 2.71 0.66 -7.98
C TYR A 229 1.60 -0.39 -7.93
N PHE A 230 1.94 -1.64 -8.24
CA PHE A 230 1.00 -2.75 -8.19
C PHE A 230 1.59 -3.92 -7.41
N ILE A 231 0.76 -4.53 -6.58
CA ILE A 231 1.10 -5.82 -5.96
C ILE A 231 1.15 -6.88 -7.06
N THR A 232 2.16 -7.75 -7.07
CA THR A 232 2.34 -8.76 -8.13
C THR A 232 2.16 -10.17 -7.59
N ILE A 233 1.20 -10.91 -8.18
CA ILE A 233 0.90 -12.31 -7.86
C ILE A 233 0.76 -13.16 -9.14
N ASN A 234 0.93 -14.48 -9.03
CA ASN A 234 0.76 -15.42 -10.14
C ASN A 234 -0.70 -15.91 -10.26
N ASP A 235 -0.99 -16.82 -11.20
CA ASP A 235 -2.32 -17.44 -11.38
C ASP A 235 -2.82 -18.27 -10.18
N TYR A 236 -1.93 -18.58 -9.23
CA TYR A 236 -2.24 -19.28 -7.99
C TYR A 236 -2.35 -18.33 -6.79
N LEU A 237 -2.29 -17.00 -7.03
CA LEU A 237 -2.26 -15.94 -6.03
C LEU A 237 -0.98 -15.91 -5.17
N ASP A 238 0.05 -16.65 -5.56
CA ASP A 238 1.34 -16.58 -4.87
C ASP A 238 2.07 -15.27 -5.23
N PRO A 239 2.75 -14.62 -4.27
CA PRO A 239 3.58 -13.44 -4.53
C PRO A 239 4.64 -13.67 -5.61
N VAL A 240 4.81 -12.68 -6.48
CA VAL A 240 5.84 -12.64 -7.54
C VAL A 240 6.75 -11.44 -7.30
N TYR A 241 8.07 -11.65 -7.31
CA TYR A 241 9.05 -10.59 -7.10
C TYR A 241 8.86 -9.40 -8.08
N PRO A 242 8.96 -8.13 -7.62
CA PRO A 242 9.41 -7.66 -6.31
C PRO A 242 8.27 -7.45 -5.30
N TYR A 243 7.13 -8.11 -5.55
CA TYR A 243 5.95 -8.20 -4.70
C TYR A 243 5.12 -6.93 -4.58
N ILE A 244 5.74 -5.78 -4.30
CA ILE A 244 5.04 -4.51 -4.04
C ILE A 244 5.77 -3.35 -4.71
N ILE A 245 6.98 -3.03 -4.26
CA ILE A 245 7.84 -1.98 -4.81
C ILE A 245 9.17 -2.62 -5.20
N GLY A 246 9.69 -2.25 -6.36
CA GLY A 246 11.00 -2.68 -6.85
C GLY A 246 12.17 -2.20 -5.98
N PRO A 247 13.42 -2.46 -6.40
CA PRO A 247 14.62 -2.08 -5.64
C PRO A 247 14.76 -0.58 -5.35
N THR A 248 14.05 0.27 -6.10
CA THR A 248 14.10 1.74 -6.02
C THR A 248 12.69 2.31 -6.14
N TYR A 249 12.48 3.48 -5.53
CA TYR A 249 11.29 4.29 -5.78
C TYR A 249 11.36 4.99 -7.14
N PHE A 250 10.22 5.16 -7.79
CA PHE A 250 10.01 6.02 -8.94
C PHE A 250 10.10 7.51 -8.55
N GLY A 251 9.50 7.89 -7.42
CA GLY A 251 9.42 9.28 -6.98
C GLY A 251 10.50 9.72 -5.99
N THR A 252 10.43 11.00 -5.64
CA THR A 252 11.24 11.58 -4.55
C THR A 252 10.68 11.19 -3.18
N VAL A 253 11.55 10.76 -2.26
CA VAL A 253 11.15 10.31 -0.93
C VAL A 253 11.35 11.41 0.11
N ALA A 254 10.29 11.74 0.84
CA ALA A 254 10.38 12.69 1.94
C ALA A 254 11.09 12.07 3.17
N THR A 255 11.82 12.89 3.91
CA THR A 255 12.45 12.45 5.17
C THR A 255 11.41 12.10 6.23
N GLY A 256 11.77 11.23 7.18
CA GLY A 256 10.92 10.87 8.33
C GLY A 256 10.13 9.57 8.18
N ASN A 257 9.93 9.07 6.95
CA ASN A 257 9.25 7.79 6.72
C ASN A 257 10.18 6.61 6.43
N THR A 258 11.50 6.81 6.39
CA THR A 258 12.46 5.73 6.12
C THR A 258 13.62 5.77 7.09
N GLY A 259 14.21 4.61 7.38
CA GLY A 259 15.38 4.49 8.25
C GLY A 259 15.05 4.37 9.75
N PRO A 260 16.06 4.47 10.64
CA PRO A 260 15.94 4.04 12.05
C PRO A 260 14.94 4.79 12.94
N GLN A 261 14.48 5.98 12.52
CA GLN A 261 13.50 6.79 13.25
C GLN A 261 12.21 6.98 12.44
N SER A 262 11.98 6.09 11.47
CA SER A 262 10.81 6.17 10.62
C SER A 262 9.52 6.01 11.41
N GLY A 263 8.44 6.65 10.93
CA GLY A 263 7.11 6.48 11.49
C GLY A 263 6.88 7.34 12.74
N HIS A 264 7.67 8.39 12.97
CA HIS A 264 7.47 9.30 14.10
C HIS A 264 7.43 10.76 13.64
N ASN A 265 6.68 11.03 12.56
CA ASN A 265 6.51 12.39 12.08
C ASN A 265 5.69 13.21 13.08
N LEU A 266 6.08 14.48 13.27
CA LEU A 266 5.30 15.42 14.07
C LEU A 266 4.14 15.97 13.23
N ILE A 267 2.94 15.92 13.77
CA ILE A 267 1.76 16.57 13.20
C ILE A 267 1.91 18.08 13.41
N PRO A 268 1.92 18.90 12.35
CA PRO A 268 2.02 20.36 12.48
C PRO A 268 0.80 20.94 13.20
N ASN A 269 1.00 22.02 13.96
CA ASN A 269 -0.11 22.71 14.66
C ASN A 269 -1.18 23.29 13.71
N ASN A 270 -0.87 23.45 12.42
CA ASN A 270 -1.81 23.91 11.40
C ASN A 270 -2.45 22.76 10.61
N ALA A 271 -2.22 21.51 11.03
CA ALA A 271 -2.93 20.37 10.45
C ALA A 271 -4.41 20.40 10.87
N THR A 272 -5.26 19.97 9.96
CA THR A 272 -6.68 19.73 10.20
C THR A 272 -6.87 18.26 10.52
N HIS A 273 -7.62 17.96 11.58
CA HIS A 273 -7.98 16.59 11.90
C HIS A 273 -9.12 16.13 10.99
N TYR A 274 -8.92 15.01 10.32
CA TYR A 274 -9.94 14.27 9.60
C TYR A 274 -10.44 13.12 10.48
N ASP A 275 -11.71 13.22 10.88
CA ASP A 275 -12.42 12.22 11.66
C ASP A 275 -13.55 11.63 10.81
N PRO A 276 -13.38 10.39 10.30
CA PRO A 276 -14.36 9.75 9.43
C PRO A 276 -15.70 9.44 10.12
N GLU A 277 -15.77 9.46 11.45
CA GLU A 277 -17.03 9.26 12.19
C GLU A 277 -17.82 10.57 12.34
N THR A 278 -17.15 11.73 12.24
CA THR A 278 -17.80 13.05 12.23
C THR A 278 -17.93 13.66 10.83
N ASP A 279 -17.21 13.12 9.85
CA ASP A 279 -17.38 13.37 8.41
C ASP A 279 -18.37 12.39 7.77
N VAL A 280 -19.14 11.65 8.58
CA VAL A 280 -20.44 11.14 8.15
C VAL A 280 -21.23 12.38 7.77
N CYS A 281 -21.36 12.62 6.47
CA CYS A 281 -22.28 13.59 5.90
C CYS A 281 -23.59 13.47 6.68
N THR A 282 -23.89 14.42 7.58
CA THR A 282 -25.09 14.32 8.42
C THR A 282 -26.37 14.31 7.56
N GLY A 283 -26.23 14.74 6.30
CA GLY A 283 -27.25 14.65 5.28
C GLY A 283 -27.29 13.36 4.44
N ASP A 284 -26.35 12.42 4.56
CA ASP A 284 -26.38 11.13 3.86
C ASP A 284 -27.20 10.14 4.69
N ILE A 285 -28.51 10.15 4.46
CA ILE A 285 -29.46 9.41 5.29
C ILE A 285 -29.53 7.94 4.86
N ASN A 286 -29.21 7.65 3.60
CA ASN A 286 -29.28 6.30 3.05
C ASN A 286 -27.92 5.56 3.09
N GLY A 287 -26.83 6.24 3.41
CA GLY A 287 -25.47 5.71 3.54
C GLY A 287 -24.83 5.37 2.19
N ASP A 288 -25.25 6.03 1.10
CA ASP A 288 -24.75 5.79 -0.25
C ASP A 288 -23.53 6.65 -0.63
N GLY A 289 -23.08 7.52 0.27
CA GLY A 289 -21.93 8.39 0.09
C GLY A 289 -22.22 9.64 -0.75
N ALA A 290 -23.48 9.99 -1.01
CA ALA A 290 -23.81 11.19 -1.77
C ALA A 290 -25.01 11.95 -1.21
N LEU A 291 -24.93 13.29 -1.21
CA LEU A 291 -26.06 14.12 -0.79
C LEU A 291 -27.02 14.37 -1.96
N THR A 292 -27.97 13.45 -2.14
CA THR A 292 -28.87 13.44 -3.30
C THR A 292 -30.33 13.74 -2.95
N ILE A 293 -31.19 13.72 -3.96
CA ILE A 293 -32.63 13.84 -3.74
C ILE A 293 -33.18 12.67 -2.91
N ALA A 294 -32.51 11.52 -2.90
CA ALA A 294 -32.92 10.37 -2.09
C ALA A 294 -32.88 10.71 -0.60
N ASP A 295 -31.83 11.40 -0.16
CA ASP A 295 -31.62 11.82 1.23
C ASP A 295 -32.60 12.91 1.65
N LEU A 296 -32.83 13.90 0.77
CA LEU A 296 -33.85 14.92 1.02
C LEU A 296 -35.24 14.30 1.21
N LEU A 297 -35.56 13.27 0.42
CA LEU A 297 -36.84 12.57 0.55
C LEU A 297 -36.94 11.81 1.88
N LEU A 298 -35.83 11.27 2.39
CA LEU A 298 -35.78 10.64 3.71
C LEU A 298 -35.95 11.66 4.84
N ILE A 299 -35.28 12.82 4.77
CA ILE A 299 -35.46 13.93 5.73
C ILE A 299 -36.92 14.41 5.74
N LEU A 300 -37.52 14.62 4.55
CA LEU A 300 -38.91 15.03 4.44
C LEU A 300 -39.90 13.96 4.90
N SER A 301 -39.53 12.67 4.81
CA SER A 301 -40.36 11.58 5.31
C SER A 301 -40.46 11.55 6.84
N ASP A 302 -39.42 12.07 7.52
CA ASP A 302 -39.35 12.20 8.98
C ASP A 302 -39.85 13.56 9.50
N PHE A 303 -40.36 14.44 8.64
CA PHE A 303 -40.72 15.81 9.04
C PHE A 303 -41.74 15.85 10.19
N GLY A 304 -41.37 16.52 11.29
CA GLY A 304 -42.13 16.59 12.53
C GLY A 304 -41.86 15.45 13.51
N CYS A 305 -40.88 14.58 13.25
CA CYS A 305 -40.41 13.58 14.20
C CYS A 305 -39.77 14.24 15.43
N THR A 306 -39.92 13.61 16.61
CA THR A 306 -39.45 14.15 17.90
C THR A 306 -38.72 13.13 18.79
N SER A 307 -38.41 11.95 18.25
CA SER A 307 -37.62 10.92 18.94
C SER A 307 -37.09 9.88 17.95
N SER A 308 -35.80 9.54 18.04
CA SER A 308 -35.15 8.52 17.20
C SER A 308 -35.32 8.78 15.69
N CYS A 309 -35.15 10.04 15.28
CA CYS A 309 -35.36 10.48 13.90
C CYS A 309 -34.09 10.26 13.09
N SER A 310 -34.22 9.69 11.88
CA SER A 310 -33.09 9.51 10.97
C SER A 310 -32.81 10.77 10.18
N GLY A 311 -33.81 11.62 9.97
CA GLY A 311 -33.68 12.92 9.28
C GLY A 311 -33.31 14.12 10.16
N ASP A 312 -32.82 13.92 11.38
CA ASP A 312 -32.34 14.98 12.29
C ASP A 312 -30.90 15.35 11.91
N VAL A 313 -30.78 16.36 11.03
CA VAL A 313 -29.53 16.75 10.38
C VAL A 313 -28.75 17.75 11.23
N ASP A 314 -29.41 18.55 12.06
CA ASP A 314 -28.74 19.51 12.93
C ASP A 314 -28.53 19.01 14.38
N GLY A 315 -29.07 17.83 14.71
CA GLY A 315 -28.83 17.09 15.95
C GLY A 315 -29.59 17.64 17.15
N ASP A 316 -30.67 18.40 16.93
CA ASP A 316 -31.47 19.00 18.00
C ASP A 316 -32.54 18.07 18.60
N GLY A 317 -32.68 16.87 18.03
CA GLY A 317 -33.59 15.81 18.46
C GLY A 317 -34.97 15.88 17.81
N VAL A 318 -35.22 16.81 16.89
CA VAL A 318 -36.47 16.93 16.13
C VAL A 318 -36.17 17.12 14.64
N VAL A 319 -37.12 16.76 13.77
CA VAL A 319 -36.99 17.05 12.32
C VAL A 319 -37.92 18.19 11.94
N THR A 320 -37.34 19.30 11.51
CA THR A 320 -38.03 20.53 11.19
C THR A 320 -37.58 21.09 9.84
N VAL A 321 -38.00 22.32 9.54
CA VAL A 321 -37.53 23.04 8.36
C VAL A 321 -36.04 23.37 8.46
N TYR A 322 -35.47 23.41 9.66
CA TYR A 322 -34.05 23.70 9.85
C TYR A 322 -33.18 22.55 9.32
N ASP A 323 -33.56 21.29 9.55
CA ASP A 323 -32.88 20.12 8.98
C ASP A 323 -32.88 20.12 7.45
N ALA A 324 -34.04 20.41 6.85
CA ALA A 324 -34.15 20.49 5.39
C ALA A 324 -33.28 21.63 4.81
N LEU A 325 -33.20 22.77 5.51
CA LEU A 325 -32.36 23.90 5.08
C LEU A 325 -30.87 23.62 5.30
N SER A 326 -30.51 22.95 6.40
CA SER A 326 -29.15 22.50 6.69
C SER A 326 -28.68 21.52 5.63
N PHE A 327 -29.49 20.53 5.27
CA PHE A 327 -29.23 19.61 4.16
C PHE A 327 -29.07 20.34 2.82
N LEU A 328 -30.00 21.26 2.47
CA LEU A 328 -29.95 21.99 1.20
C LEU A 328 -28.71 22.88 1.06
N SER A 329 -28.07 23.27 2.17
CA SER A 329 -26.80 24.00 2.14
C SER A 329 -25.61 23.16 1.69
N LEU A 330 -25.74 21.82 1.76
CA LEU A 330 -24.72 20.84 1.41
C LEU A 330 -25.09 20.02 0.15
N PHE A 331 -26.31 20.16 -0.36
CA PHE A 331 -26.84 19.36 -1.46
C PHE A 331 -25.92 19.28 -2.69
N GLY A 332 -25.68 18.06 -3.16
CA GLY A 332 -24.83 17.79 -4.32
C GLY A 332 -23.33 17.72 -4.03
N SER A 333 -22.89 17.83 -2.77
CA SER A 333 -21.53 17.42 -2.40
C SER A 333 -21.40 15.91 -2.38
N LEU A 334 -20.20 15.43 -2.71
CA LEU A 334 -19.81 14.05 -2.50
C LEU A 334 -19.33 13.87 -1.05
N CYS A 335 -19.71 12.74 -0.49
CA CYS A 335 -19.11 12.13 0.69
C CYS A 335 -18.14 11.04 0.16
#